data_AF-A0A852A5R6-F1
#
_entry.id   AF-A0A852A5R6-F1
#
_cell.length_a   1.000
_cell.length_b   1.000
_cell.length_c   1.000
_cell.angle_alpha   90.00
_cell.angle_beta   90.00
_cell.angle_gamma   90.00
#
_symmetry.space_group_name_H-M   'P 1'
#
loop_
_entity.id
_entity.type
_entity.pdbx_description
1 polymer ?
#
loop_
_entity_poly.entity_id
_entity_poly.type
_entity_poly.pdbx_seq_one_letter_code
_entity_poly.pdbx_strand_id
1 'polypeptide(L)' 'AQKLLGTINWVRSYLELTNLQLAPLSDLLKGDPELTSPRKLTPEAKASLETEEQAITNRQVHWIYPEVCITVFILIVN' A
#
# COMPACT_ATOMS: atom_id res chain seq x y z
N ALA A 1 -0.49 11.74 -10.12
CA ALA A 1 -1.57 10.74 -10.04
C ALA A 1 -1.18 9.39 -10.67
N GLN A 2 -0.77 9.33 -11.96
CA GLN A 2 -0.45 8.06 -12.64
C GLN A 2 0.52 7.13 -11.90
N LYS A 3 1.64 7.67 -11.35
CA LYS A 3 2.62 6.86 -10.61
C LYS A 3 2.01 6.23 -9.34
N LEU A 4 1.25 7.01 -8.57
CA LEU A 4 0.57 6.55 -7.36
C LEU A 4 -0.46 5.46 -7.68
N LEU A 5 -1.21 5.64 -8.76
CA LEU A 5 -2.21 4.68 -9.25
C LEU A 5 -1.55 3.37 -9.71
N GLY A 6 -0.39 3.47 -10.37
CA GLY A 6 0.43 2.31 -10.73
C GLY A 6 0.97 1.56 -9.51
N THR A 7 1.49 2.28 -8.51
CA THR A 7 1.95 1.70 -7.25
C THR A 7 0.82 0.98 -6.51
N ILE A 8 -0.36 1.60 -6.41
CA ILE A 8 -1.52 1.01 -5.73
C ILE A 8 -2.03 -0.24 -6.46
N ASN A 9 -2.10 -0.22 -7.79
CA ASN A 9 -2.45 -1.41 -8.57
C ASN A 9 -1.46 -2.58 -8.39
N TRP A 10 -0.17 -2.28 -8.25
CA TRP A 10 0.86 -3.29 -7.97
C TRP A 10 0.71 -3.87 -6.57
N VAL A 11 0.60 -3.01 -5.55
CA VAL A 11 0.41 -3.40 -4.14
C VAL A 11 -0.86 -4.22 -3.96
N ARG A 12 -1.96 -3.84 -4.61
CA ARG A 12 -3.23 -4.55 -4.55
C ARG A 12 -3.12 -6.02 -4.96
N SER A 13 -2.41 -6.30 -6.06
CA SER A 13 -2.22 -7.66 -6.57
C SER A 13 -1.45 -8.54 -5.59
N TYR A 14 -0.67 -7.92 -4.70
CA TYR A 14 0.16 -8.57 -3.70
C TYR A 14 -0.53 -8.76 -2.34
N LEU A 15 -1.54 -7.94 -2.01
CA LEU A 15 -2.20 -7.95 -0.70
C LEU A 15 -3.52 -8.71 -0.64
N GLU A 16 -4.00 -9.28 -1.76
CA GLU A 16 -5.28 -10.01 -1.83
C GLU A 16 -6.51 -9.20 -1.38
N LEU A 17 -6.43 -7.86 -1.45
CA LEU A 17 -7.52 -6.96 -1.07
C LEU A 17 -8.64 -6.96 -2.11
N THR A 18 -9.89 -6.95 -1.63
CA THR A 18 -11.08 -7.00 -2.50
C THR A 18 -11.31 -5.69 -3.26
N ASN A 19 -11.97 -5.77 -4.42
CA ASN A 19 -12.37 -4.59 -5.21
C ASN A 19 -13.17 -3.57 -4.35
N LEU A 20 -13.98 -4.06 -3.42
CA LEU A 20 -14.89 -3.23 -2.62
C LEU A 20 -14.13 -2.37 -1.62
N GLN A 21 -13.09 -2.93 -0.98
CA GLN A 21 -12.27 -2.23 0.02
C GLN A 21 -11.45 -1.09 -0.57
N LEU A 22 -11.15 -1.16 -1.88
CA LEU A 22 -10.29 -0.19 -2.56
C LEU A 22 -11.05 0.71 -3.53
N ALA A 23 -12.36 0.53 -3.68
CA ALA A 23 -13.18 1.32 -4.59
C ALA A 23 -13.10 2.84 -4.29
N PRO A 24 -13.23 3.31 -3.03
CA PRO A 24 -13.17 4.74 -2.75
C PRO A 24 -11.82 5.38 -3.12
N LEU A 25 -10.72 4.67 -2.88
CA LEU A 25 -9.38 5.10 -3.25
C LEU A 25 -9.18 5.08 -4.77
N SER A 26 -9.61 4.00 -5.44
CA SER A 26 -9.54 3.90 -6.90
C SER A 26 -10.35 4.97 -7.59
N ASP A 27 -11.54 5.31 -7.10
CA ASP A 27 -12.41 6.30 -7.71
C ASP A 27 -11.89 7.74 -7.50
N LEU A 28 -11.31 8.03 -6.33
CA LEU A 28 -10.57 9.27 -6.10
C LEU A 28 -9.36 9.39 -7.04
N LEU A 29 -8.64 8.29 -7.27
CA LEU A 29 -7.42 8.27 -8.07
C LEU A 29 -7.69 8.28 -9.57
N LYS A 30 -8.78 7.65 -10.03
CA LYS A 30 -9.32 7.85 -11.39
C LYS A 30 -9.57 9.35 -11.58
N GLY A 31 -10.29 9.98 -10.65
CA GLY A 31 -10.44 11.42 -10.53
C GLY A 31 -10.81 12.12 -11.84
N ASP A 32 -10.74 13.45 -11.82
CA ASP A 32 -10.83 14.26 -13.03
C ASP A 32 -9.64 13.94 -13.98
N PRO A 33 -9.88 13.70 -15.28
CA PRO A 33 -8.81 13.49 -16.26
C PRO A 33 -7.81 14.66 -16.34
N GLU A 34 -8.21 15.86 -15.92
CA GLU A 34 -7.31 16.99 -15.73
C GLU A 34 -6.30 16.71 -14.60
N LEU A 35 -5.02 16.57 -14.97
CA LEU A 35 -3.91 16.31 -14.03
C LEU A 35 -3.72 17.41 -12.96
N THR A 36 -4.27 18.60 -13.21
CA THR A 36 -4.22 19.80 -12.36
C THR A 36 -5.39 19.90 -11.39
N SER A 37 -6.43 19.07 -11.56
CA SER A 37 -7.64 19.13 -10.74
C SER A 37 -7.33 18.81 -9.27
N PRO A 38 -7.77 19.64 -8.32
CA PRO A 38 -7.49 19.44 -6.91
C PRO A 38 -8.21 18.20 -6.38
N ARG A 39 -7.44 17.13 -6.18
CA ARG A 39 -7.92 15.92 -5.50
C ARG A 39 -7.81 16.09 -3.98
N LYS A 40 -8.96 16.27 -3.32
CA LYS A 40 -9.04 16.19 -1.86
C LYS A 40 -9.25 14.75 -1.43
N LEU A 41 -8.47 14.30 -0.45
CA LEU A 41 -8.66 13.00 0.16
C LEU A 41 -10.01 12.99 0.90
N THR A 42 -10.95 12.16 0.45
CA THR A 42 -12.22 11.97 1.17
C THR A 42 -12.01 11.04 2.38
N PRO A 43 -12.88 11.10 3.40
CA PRO A 43 -12.82 10.18 4.54
C PRO A 43 -12.81 8.70 4.12
N GLU A 44 -13.59 8.33 3.10
CA GLU A 44 -13.70 6.96 2.60
C GLU A 44 -12.42 6.48 1.90
N ALA A 45 -11.80 7.37 1.10
CA ALA A 45 -10.53 7.08 0.46
C ALA A 45 -9.39 6.97 1.49
N LYS A 46 -9.46 7.76 2.57
CA LYS A 46 -8.53 7.65 3.70
C LYS A 46 -8.67 6.30 4.43
N ALA A 47 -9.89 5.87 4.74
CA ALA A 47 -10.13 4.56 5.37
C ALA A 47 -9.65 3.39 4.48
N SER A 48 -9.77 3.55 3.16
CA SER A 48 -9.23 2.57 2.20
C SER A 48 -7.70 2.50 2.24
N LEU A 49 -7.02 3.65 2.37
CA LEU A 49 -5.56 3.71 2.54
C LEU A 49 -5.09 3.07 3.85
N GLU A 50 -5.80 3.32 4.95
CA GLU A 50 -5.51 2.71 6.25
C GLU A 50 -5.65 1.18 6.18
N THR A 51 -6.64 0.68 5.42
CA THR A 51 -6.80 -0.76 5.15
C THR A 51 -5.63 -1.35 4.35
N GLU A 52 -5.14 -0.63 3.33
CA GLU A 52 -3.93 -1.04 2.59
C GLU A 52 -2.71 -1.08 3.49
N GLU A 53 -2.46 -0.03 4.27
CA GLU A 53 -1.32 0.07 5.19
C GLU A 53 -1.32 -1.07 6.22
N GLN A 54 -2.50 -1.40 6.77
CA GLN A 54 -2.65 -2.50 7.70
C GLN A 54 -2.39 -3.86 7.04
N ALA A 55 -2.87 -4.08 5.82
CA ALA A 55 -2.62 -5.31 5.08
C ALA A 55 -1.13 -5.47 4.73
N ILE A 56 -0.44 -4.39 4.34
CA ILE A 56 1.02 -4.38 4.13
C ILE A 56 1.73 -4.77 5.42
N THR A 57 1.37 -4.12 6.53
CA THR A 57 2.00 -4.36 7.84
C THR A 57 1.81 -5.81 8.28
N ASN A 58 0.59 -6.34 8.20
CA ASN A 58 0.29 -7.72 8.59
C ASN A 58 1.04 -8.74 7.70
N ARG A 59 1.14 -8.49 6.39
CA ARG A 59 1.87 -9.37 5.48
C ARG A 59 3.37 -9.30 5.71
N GLN A 60 3.93 -8.11 5.99
CA GLN A 60 5.33 -7.96 6.39
C GLN A 60 5.64 -8.70 7.69
N VAL A 61 4.76 -8.64 8.70
CA VAL A 61 4.93 -9.37 9.97
C VAL A 61 4.88 -10.89 9.75
N HIS A 62 4.04 -11.39 8.84
CA HIS A 62 4.07 -12.82 8.50
C HIS A 62 5.34 -13.23 7.74
N TRP A 63 5.91 -12.34 6.93
CA TRP A 63 7.15 -12.59 6.18
C TRP A 63 8.40 -12.49 7.05
N ILE A 64 8.41 -11.60 8.04
CA ILE A 64 9.38 -11.61 9.12
C ILE A 64 8.98 -12.76 10.04
N TYR A 65 9.37 -13.99 9.72
CA TYR A 65 9.14 -15.13 10.59
C TYR A 65 9.82 -14.88 11.94
N PRO A 66 9.08 -14.56 13.02
CA PRO A 66 9.69 -14.27 14.32
C PRO A 66 10.35 -15.51 14.94
N GLU A 67 9.97 -16.69 14.44
CA GLU A 67 10.51 -18.02 14.77
C GLU A 67 11.87 -18.29 14.10
N VAL A 68 12.23 -17.54 13.05
CA VAL A 68 13.48 -17.74 12.32
C VAL A 68 14.53 -16.79 12.92
N CYS A 69 15.46 -17.34 13.70
CA CYS A 69 16.63 -16.58 14.14
C CYS A 69 17.43 -16.09 12.92
N ILE A 70 17.29 -14.80 12.59
CA ILE A 70 18.14 -14.14 11.60
C ILE A 70 19.43 -13.74 12.30
N THR A 71 20.51 -14.51 12.09
CA THR A 71 21.85 -14.13 12.55
C THR A 71 22.49 -13.20 11.52
N VAL A 72 22.62 -11.93 11.87
CA VAL A 72 23.35 -10.94 11.06
C VAL A 72 24.81 -10.91 11.54
N PHE A 73 25.75 -11.33 10.70
CA PHE A 73 27.18 -11.17 10.96
C PHE A 73 27.64 -9.83 10.37
N ILE A 74 28.02 -8.88 11.23
CA ILE A 74 28.73 -7.67 10.82
C ILE A 74 30.22 -7.96 10.92
N LEU A 75 30.91 -8.03 9.78
CA LEU A 75 32.36 -8.13 9.73
C LEU A 75 32.95 -6.72 9.68
N ILE A 76 33.56 -6.27 10.79
CA ILE A 76 34.40 -5.06 10.76
C ILE A 76 35.79 -5.51 10.30
N VAL A 77 36.14 -5.14 9.07
CA VAL A 77 37.53 -5.19 8.58
C VAL A 77 38.26 -3.94 9.08
N ASN A 78 39.41 -4.15 9.71
CA ASN A 78 40.31 -3.10 10.20
C ASN A 78 41.23 -2.61 9.07
#